data_AF-A0AAI9K237-F1
#
_entry.id   AF-A0AAI9K237-F1
#
_cell.length_a   1.000
_cell.length_b   1.000
_cell.length_c   1.000
_cell.angle_alpha   90.00
_cell.angle_beta   90.00
_cell.angle_gamma   90.00
#
_symmetry.space_group_name_H-M   'P 1'
#
loop_
_entity.id
_entity.type
_entity.pdbx_description
1 polymer ?
#
loop_
_entity_poly.entity_id
_entity_poly.type
_entity_poly.pdbx_seq_one_letter_code
_entity_poly.pdbx_strand_id
1 'polypeptide(L)'
;MHASGKYEKHVCQIIPFRRAITVYENAVSAGTGNFLEDGPSRTLNIDEALLPENTSFGVKISGDSMEPEFHDGDIAWVIKQETVENGEIGIFSLNGDAYIKKLREDNESIFLVSLNKKYAPIRVSENDRFDVFGKVVGTGNATDLSI
;
A
#
# COMPACT_ATOMS: atom_id res chain seq x y z
N MET A 1 11.07 15.36 60.86
CA MET A 1 10.85 13.95 60.45
C MET A 1 9.39 13.86 60.01
N HIS A 2 8.96 13.42 58.82
CA HIS A 2 9.39 12.28 58.02
C HIS A 2 9.14 12.50 56.51
N ALA A 3 10.01 11.82 55.74
CA ALA A 3 10.14 11.64 54.29
C ALA A 3 8.89 11.75 53.38
N SER A 4 8.98 12.62 52.38
CA SER A 4 8.35 12.43 51.06
C SER A 4 9.48 12.30 50.03
N GLY A 5 9.75 11.08 49.61
CA GLY A 5 10.85 10.80 48.71
C GLY A 5 10.94 9.31 48.47
N LYS A 6 10.18 8.84 47.49
CA LYS A 6 10.38 7.60 46.71
C LYS A 6 9.18 7.41 45.77
N TYR A 7 9.10 8.27 44.75
CA TYR A 7 8.40 7.92 43.53
C TYR A 7 9.47 7.62 42.49
N GLU A 8 9.81 6.34 42.35
CA GLU A 8 10.52 5.88 41.16
C GLU A 8 9.55 5.94 40.00
N LYS A 9 9.86 6.78 39.00
CA LYS A 9 9.12 6.78 37.74
C LYS A 9 9.32 5.41 37.10
N HIS A 10 8.32 4.54 37.20
CA HIS A 10 8.28 3.34 36.39
C HIS A 10 8.21 3.79 34.92
N VAL A 11 9.30 3.57 34.19
CA VAL A 11 9.32 3.76 32.75
C VAL A 11 8.39 2.67 32.21
N CYS A 12 7.21 3.07 31.74
CA CYS A 12 6.31 2.15 31.07
C CYS A 12 7.06 1.62 29.84
N GLN A 13 7.43 0.34 29.85
CA GLN A 13 7.85 -0.33 28.63
C GLN A 13 6.59 -0.49 27.79
N ILE A 14 6.41 0.40 26.81
CA ILE A 14 5.42 0.19 25.75
C ILE A 14 5.88 -1.08 25.05
N ILE A 15 5.20 -2.20 25.28
CA ILE A 15 5.42 -3.42 24.51
C ILE A 15 4.87 -3.10 23.11
N PRO A 16 5.72 -2.97 22.08
CA PRO A 16 5.21 -2.66 20.76
C PRO A 16 4.34 -3.83 20.30
N PHE A 17 3.07 -3.54 20.02
CA PHE A 17 2.21 -4.53 19.40
C PHE A 17 2.67 -4.66 17.95
N ARG A 18 3.34 -5.78 17.64
CA ARG A 18 3.83 -6.06 16.29
C ARG A 18 2.76 -6.82 15.54
N ARG A 19 2.45 -6.35 14.33
CA ARG A 19 1.51 -7.01 13.43
C ARG A 19 2.28 -7.68 12.29
N ALA A 20 1.98 -8.95 12.05
CA ALA A 20 2.45 -9.65 10.88
C ALA A 20 1.66 -9.16 9.65
N ILE A 21 2.36 -8.55 8.70
CA ILE A 21 1.76 -8.02 7.46
C ILE A 21 2.46 -8.59 6.24
N THR A 22 1.67 -9.11 5.31
CA THR A 22 2.15 -9.59 4.02
C THR A 22 2.47 -8.42 3.11
N VAL A 23 3.67 -8.44 2.53
CA VAL A 23 4.14 -7.47 1.54
C VAL A 23 4.46 -8.19 0.24
N TYR A 24 3.84 -7.77 -0.86
CA TYR A 24 4.03 -8.32 -2.20
C TYR A 24 5.16 -7.59 -2.92
N GLU A 25 6.10 -8.34 -3.52
CA GLU A 25 7.25 -7.75 -4.21
C GLU A 25 6.96 -7.38 -5.67
N ASN A 26 6.23 -8.23 -6.38
CA ASN A 26 5.82 -8.02 -7.75
C ASN A 26 4.38 -8.51 -7.89
N ALA A 27 3.46 -7.60 -8.18
CA ALA A 27 2.03 -7.93 -8.27
C ALA A 27 1.63 -8.51 -9.64
N VAL A 28 2.50 -9.27 -10.31
CA VAL A 28 2.16 -9.90 -11.60
C VAL A 28 1.40 -11.21 -11.39
N SER A 29 0.24 -11.39 -12.03
CA SER A 29 -0.51 -12.65 -12.00
C SER A 29 -0.50 -13.34 -13.36
N ALA A 30 0.07 -14.55 -13.40
CA ALA A 30 -0.15 -15.50 -14.48
C ALA A 30 -1.55 -16.13 -14.30
N GLY A 31 -2.57 -15.45 -14.80
CA GLY A 31 -3.89 -15.99 -15.17
C GLY A 31 -4.49 -17.13 -14.35
N THR A 32 -5.03 -16.85 -13.15
CA THR A 32 -6.19 -17.65 -12.62
C THR A 32 -7.03 -16.97 -11.53
N GLY A 33 -6.74 -15.72 -11.14
CA GLY A 33 -7.68 -14.94 -10.34
C GLY A 33 -7.48 -15.02 -8.83
N ASN A 34 -6.30 -14.64 -8.35
CA ASN A 34 -6.08 -13.89 -7.11
C ASN A 34 -4.69 -13.23 -7.17
N PHE A 35 -4.65 -12.02 -7.75
CA PHE A 35 -3.45 -11.22 -8.04
C PHE A 35 -2.50 -11.00 -6.86
N LEU A 36 -3.02 -11.08 -5.63
CA LEU A 36 -2.27 -10.93 -4.38
C LEU A 36 -2.13 -12.24 -3.60
N GLU A 37 -2.34 -13.43 -4.16
CA GLU A 37 -2.07 -14.67 -3.41
C GLU A 37 -0.94 -15.50 -3.99
N ASP A 38 -0.74 -15.46 -5.31
CA ASP A 38 0.25 -16.32 -5.98
C ASP A 38 1.60 -15.65 -6.28
N GLY A 39 1.73 -14.35 -6.00
CA GLY A 39 2.96 -13.58 -6.23
C GLY A 39 4.01 -13.75 -5.13
N PRO A 40 5.31 -13.48 -5.42
CA PRO A 40 6.35 -13.47 -4.39
C PRO A 40 5.99 -12.45 -3.32
N SER A 41 5.85 -12.94 -2.09
CA SER A 41 5.52 -12.13 -0.93
C SER A 41 6.36 -12.51 0.27
N ARG A 42 6.45 -11.59 1.21
CA ARG A 42 7.14 -11.78 2.49
C ARG A 42 6.26 -11.26 3.62
N THR A 43 6.30 -11.94 4.76
CA THR A 43 5.63 -11.47 5.97
C THR A 43 6.61 -10.65 6.79
N LEU A 44 6.26 -9.39 7.06
CA LEU A 44 7.02 -8.50 7.92
C LEU A 44 6.32 -8.35 9.27
N ASN A 45 7.08 -8.37 10.36
CA ASN A 45 6.56 -8.03 11.69
C ASN A 45 6.82 -6.54 11.93
N ILE A 46 5.79 -5.72 11.77
CA ILE A 46 5.92 -4.26 11.83
C ILE A 46 5.24 -3.77 13.10
N ASP A 47 5.87 -2.82 13.79
CA ASP A 47 5.25 -2.14 14.93
C ASP A 47 3.96 -1.44 14.46
N GLU A 48 2.84 -1.72 15.11
CA GLU A 48 1.52 -1.22 14.69
C GLU A 48 1.46 0.31 14.63
N ALA A 49 2.27 1.00 15.44
CA ALA A 49 2.41 2.45 15.41
C ALA A 49 3.00 3.01 14.10
N LEU A 50 3.67 2.18 13.29
CA LEU A 50 4.24 2.56 11.99
C LEU A 50 3.30 2.23 10.82
N LEU A 51 2.23 1.48 11.06
CA LEU A 51 1.26 1.10 10.04
C LEU A 51 0.08 2.06 10.05
N PRO A 52 -0.39 2.52 8.88
CA PRO A 52 -1.69 3.15 8.79
C PRO A 52 -2.78 2.25 9.33
N GLU A 53 -3.77 2.85 9.98
CA GLU A 53 -4.92 2.13 10.54
C GLU A 53 -5.60 1.25 9.48
N ASN A 54 -6.05 0.06 9.87
CA ASN A 54 -6.74 -0.88 8.99
C ASN A 54 -5.95 -1.37 7.76
N THR A 55 -4.64 -1.13 7.70
CA THR A 55 -3.77 -1.69 6.64
C THR A 55 -4.01 -3.20 6.53
N SER A 56 -4.26 -3.69 5.32
CA SER A 56 -4.49 -5.12 5.07
C SER A 56 -3.22 -5.80 4.57
N PHE A 57 -2.50 -5.15 3.66
CA PHE A 57 -1.24 -5.66 3.09
C PHE A 57 -0.36 -4.50 2.59
N GLY A 58 0.89 -4.81 2.25
CA GLY A 58 1.80 -3.90 1.57
C GLY A 58 2.10 -4.34 0.15
N VAL A 59 2.40 -3.38 -0.74
CA VAL A 59 2.89 -3.66 -2.10
C VAL A 59 4.16 -2.86 -2.32
N LYS A 60 5.25 -3.54 -2.70
CA LYS A 60 6.48 -2.86 -3.08
C LYS A 60 6.28 -2.10 -4.39
N ILE A 61 6.68 -0.83 -4.40
CA ILE A 61 6.59 0.04 -5.55
C ILE A 61 7.78 -0.24 -6.47
N SER A 62 7.49 -0.27 -7.77
CA SER A 62 8.47 -0.43 -8.84
C SER A 62 8.28 0.67 -9.87
N GLY A 63 9.37 1.36 -10.20
CA GLY A 63 9.44 2.50 -11.11
C GLY A 63 9.06 3.85 -10.50
N ASP A 64 9.16 4.91 -11.30
CA ASP A 64 8.98 6.31 -10.90
C ASP A 64 7.57 6.87 -11.22
N SER A 65 6.63 6.02 -11.64
CA SER A 65 5.35 6.48 -12.20
C SER A 65 4.44 7.22 -11.21
N MET A 66 4.71 7.08 -9.91
CA MET A 66 3.97 7.70 -8.82
C MET A 66 4.82 8.70 -8.03
N GLU A 67 6.00 9.06 -8.54
CA GLU A 67 6.80 10.14 -7.98
C GLU A 67 6.10 11.50 -8.14
N PRO A 68 6.32 12.45 -7.20
CA PRO A 68 7.28 12.40 -6.09
C PRO A 68 6.72 11.82 -4.78
N GLU A 69 5.48 11.33 -4.75
CA GLU A 69 4.84 10.87 -3.50
C GLU A 69 5.21 9.43 -3.15
N PHE A 70 5.46 8.60 -4.16
CA PHE A 70 5.81 7.18 -4.01
C PHE A 70 7.07 6.91 -4.83
N HIS A 71 8.13 6.45 -4.19
CA HIS A 71 9.41 6.20 -4.85
C HIS A 71 9.60 4.72 -5.15
N ASP A 72 10.45 4.44 -6.13
CA ASP A 72 10.90 3.08 -6.40
C ASP A 72 11.50 2.44 -5.13
N GLY A 73 11.05 1.22 -4.81
CA GLY A 73 11.50 0.48 -3.64
C GLY A 73 10.74 0.76 -2.34
N ASP A 74 9.90 1.80 -2.28
CA ASP A 74 8.99 2.03 -1.14
C ASP A 74 7.92 0.93 -1.06
N ILE A 75 7.24 0.84 0.08
CA ILE A 75 6.06 -0.01 0.26
C ILE A 75 4.82 0.88 0.33
N ALA A 76 3.84 0.62 -0.53
CA ALA A 76 2.50 1.18 -0.42
C ALA A 76 1.67 0.34 0.55
N TRP A 77 1.06 0.99 1.55
CA TRP A 77 0.14 0.34 2.50
C TRP A 77 -1.28 0.40 1.96
N VAL A 78 -1.96 -0.75 1.96
CA VAL A 78 -3.23 -0.91 1.24
C VAL A 78 -4.29 -1.46 2.17
N ILE A 79 -5.49 -0.85 2.14
CA ILE A 79 -6.71 -1.45 2.69
C ILE A 79 -7.35 -2.28 1.57
N LYS A 80 -7.57 -3.57 1.81
CA LYS A 80 -8.21 -4.47 0.82
C LYS A 80 -9.67 -4.09 0.67
N GLN A 81 -10.06 -3.68 -0.54
CA GLN A 81 -11.43 -3.33 -0.89
C GLN A 81 -11.60 -3.38 -2.41
N GLU A 82 -12.83 -3.59 -2.86
CA GLU A 82 -13.17 -3.78 -4.29
C GLU A 82 -13.47 -2.46 -5.01
N THR A 83 -13.42 -1.33 -4.30
CA THR A 83 -13.68 0.00 -4.85
C THR A 83 -12.62 1.00 -4.38
N VAL A 84 -12.34 2.01 -5.20
CA VAL A 84 -11.49 3.15 -4.88
C VAL A 84 -12.21 4.38 -5.41
N GLU A 85 -12.26 5.47 -4.66
CA GLU A 85 -13.03 6.64 -5.09
C GLU A 85 -12.27 7.46 -6.15
N ASN A 86 -13.02 8.23 -6.94
CA ASN A 86 -12.43 9.15 -7.91
C ASN A 86 -11.47 10.12 -7.21
N GLY A 87 -10.23 10.17 -7.70
CA GLY A 87 -9.18 11.01 -7.16
C GLY A 87 -8.28 10.33 -6.12
N GLU A 88 -8.62 9.12 -5.68
CA GLU A 88 -7.82 8.33 -4.74
C GLU A 88 -6.78 7.46 -5.44
N ILE A 89 -5.80 6.99 -4.66
CA ILE A 89 -4.74 6.11 -5.14
C ILE A 89 -5.10 4.67 -4.77
N GLY A 90 -5.00 3.77 -5.73
CA GLY A 90 -5.35 2.37 -5.57
C GLY A 90 -4.36 1.42 -6.21
N ILE A 91 -4.52 0.14 -5.89
CA ILE A 91 -3.88 -0.98 -6.57
C ILE A 91 -4.89 -1.61 -7.51
N PHE A 92 -4.52 -1.71 -8.79
CA PHE A 92 -5.36 -2.19 -9.87
C PHE A 92 -4.67 -3.30 -10.66
N SER A 93 -5.45 -4.25 -11.18
CA SER A 93 -5.04 -5.11 -12.30
C SER A 93 -5.75 -4.61 -13.54
N LEU A 94 -5.00 -4.42 -14.62
CA LEU A 94 -5.55 -4.13 -15.94
C LEU A 94 -4.93 -5.11 -16.94
N ASN A 95 -5.74 -6.01 -17.48
CA ASN A 95 -5.33 -7.04 -18.44
C ASN A 95 -4.18 -7.94 -17.95
N GLY A 96 -4.09 -8.15 -16.63
CA GLY A 96 -3.06 -8.97 -15.98
C GLY A 96 -1.84 -8.21 -15.47
N ASP A 97 -1.71 -6.93 -15.84
CA ASP A 97 -0.65 -6.06 -15.35
C ASP A 97 -1.08 -5.28 -14.11
N ALA A 98 -0.12 -5.09 -13.20
CA ALA A 98 -0.33 -4.42 -11.94
C ALA A 98 -0.02 -2.93 -11.97
N TYR A 99 -0.90 -2.14 -11.37
CA TYR A 99 -0.74 -0.69 -11.34
C TYR A 99 -1.05 -0.12 -9.96
N ILE A 100 -0.11 0.67 -9.44
CA ILE A 100 -0.41 1.73 -8.47
C ILE A 100 -0.64 3.02 -9.25
N LYS A 101 -1.86 3.57 -9.17
CA LYS A 101 -2.27 4.78 -9.91
C LYS A 101 -3.33 5.55 -9.13
N LYS A 102 -3.51 6.81 -9.51
CA LYS A 102 -4.68 7.60 -9.11
C LYS A 102 -5.85 7.26 -10.02
N LEU A 103 -6.99 6.90 -9.45
CA LEU A 103 -8.23 6.69 -10.21
C LEU A 103 -8.78 8.04 -10.66
N ARG A 104 -9.13 8.16 -11.94
CA ARG A 104 -9.89 9.30 -12.46
C ARG A 104 -11.10 8.81 -13.22
N GLU A 105 -12.28 9.27 -12.82
CA GLU A 105 -13.54 8.98 -13.49
C GLU A 105 -14.10 10.25 -14.13
N ASP A 106 -14.34 10.22 -15.44
CA ASP A 106 -14.87 11.33 -16.23
C ASP A 106 -16.00 10.83 -17.15
N ASN A 107 -17.25 11.26 -16.94
CA ASN A 107 -18.39 10.99 -17.84
C ASN A 107 -18.39 9.56 -18.43
N GLU A 108 -18.40 8.55 -17.56
CA GLU A 108 -18.37 7.10 -17.89
C GLU A 108 -17.04 6.52 -18.39
N SER A 109 -15.95 7.30 -18.43
CA SER A 109 -14.61 6.79 -18.70
C SER A 109 -13.78 6.72 -17.42
N ILE A 110 -13.11 5.58 -17.23
CA ILE A 110 -12.14 5.37 -16.14
C ILE A 110 -10.73 5.52 -16.69
N PHE A 111 -9.89 6.22 -15.95
CA PHE A 111 -8.47 6.38 -16.23
C PHE A 111 -7.63 6.04 -15.01
N LEU A 112 -6.53 5.34 -15.25
CA LEU A 112 -5.46 5.17 -14.29
C LEU A 112 -4.39 6.23 -14.57
N VAL A 113 -4.24 7.16 -13.64
CA VAL A 113 -3.41 8.36 -13.80
C VAL A 113 -2.16 8.25 -12.93
N SER A 114 -1.00 8.43 -13.54
CA SER A 114 0.28 8.59 -12.83
C SER A 114 0.39 9.98 -12.20
N LEU A 115 1.00 10.06 -11.02
CA LEU A 115 1.39 11.36 -10.43
C LEU A 115 2.56 11.98 -11.20
N ASN A 116 3.45 11.12 -11.72
CA ASN A 116 4.55 11.54 -12.57
C ASN A 116 4.04 11.85 -13.99
N LYS A 117 4.12 13.12 -14.38
CA LYS A 117 3.63 13.66 -15.66
C LYS A 117 4.33 13.10 -16.91
N LYS A 118 5.46 12.38 -16.76
CA LYS A 118 6.11 11.68 -17.87
C LYS A 118 5.22 10.58 -18.47
N TYR A 119 4.27 10.06 -17.67
CA TYR A 119 3.41 8.95 -18.05
C TYR A 119 2.02 9.47 -18.44
N ALA A 120 1.52 9.02 -19.59
CA ALA A 120 0.18 9.34 -20.03
C ALA A 120 -0.88 8.58 -19.19
N PRO A 121 -2.07 9.16 -18.97
CA PRO A 121 -3.20 8.42 -18.41
C PRO A 121 -3.52 7.16 -19.23
N ILE A 122 -3.76 6.06 -18.54
CA ILE A 122 -4.19 4.80 -19.16
C ILE A 122 -5.71 4.76 -19.09
N ARG A 123 -6.38 4.73 -20.25
CA ARG A 123 -7.83 4.58 -20.30
C ARG A 123 -8.21 3.11 -20.13
N VAL A 124 -9.13 2.83 -19.22
CA VAL A 124 -9.76 1.52 -19.09
C VAL A 124 -10.92 1.45 -20.07
N SER A 125 -10.91 0.43 -20.93
CA SER A 125 -11.93 0.15 -21.93
C SER A 125 -12.90 -0.91 -21.44
N GLU A 126 -14.10 -0.97 -22.00
CA GLU A 126 -15.12 -1.96 -21.62
C GLU A 126 -14.70 -3.42 -21.88
N ASN A 127 -13.77 -3.64 -22.81
CA ASN A 127 -13.23 -4.96 -23.12
C ASN A 127 -12.03 -5.35 -22.24
N ASP A 128 -11.56 -4.44 -21.38
CA ASP A 128 -10.42 -4.71 -20.52
C ASP A 128 -10.86 -5.52 -19.29
N ARG A 129 -9.98 -6.40 -18.83
CA ARG A 129 -10.15 -7.08 -17.55
C ARG A 129 -9.58 -6.18 -16.46
N PHE A 130 -10.46 -5.50 -15.73
CA PHE A 130 -10.10 -4.51 -14.74
C PHE A 130 -10.57 -4.91 -13.35
N ASP A 131 -9.63 -5.04 -12.41
CA ASP A 131 -9.90 -5.41 -11.02
C ASP A 131 -9.26 -4.39 -10.06
N VAL A 132 -9.96 -4.10 -8.96
CA VAL A 132 -9.48 -3.24 -7.87
C VAL A 132 -9.12 -4.11 -6.68
N PHE A 133 -7.90 -3.96 -6.15
CA PHE A 133 -7.45 -4.73 -4.98
C PHE A 133 -7.52 -3.96 -3.67
N GLY A 134 -7.50 -2.63 -3.75
CA GLY A 134 -7.62 -1.81 -2.57
C GLY A 134 -7.14 -0.39 -2.74
N LYS A 135 -7.39 0.38 -1.69
CA LYS A 135 -7.01 1.78 -1.56
C LYS A 135 -5.67 1.90 -0.87
N VAL A 136 -4.78 2.70 -1.44
CA VAL A 136 -3.50 3.07 -0.82
C VAL A 136 -3.76 4.12 0.25
N VAL A 137 -3.31 3.86 1.47
CA VAL A 137 -3.51 4.72 2.64
C VAL A 137 -2.22 5.31 3.20
N GLY A 138 -1.07 4.94 2.63
CA GLY A 138 0.21 5.51 2.98
C GLY A 138 1.36 4.80 2.29
N THR A 139 2.57 5.24 2.62
CA THR A 139 3.81 4.59 2.19
C THR A 139 4.77 4.43 3.36
N GLY A 140 5.63 3.42 3.31
CA GLY A 140 6.73 3.21 4.25
C GLY A 140 8.00 2.84 3.50
N ASN A 141 9.14 3.36 3.95
CA ASN A 141 10.42 3.00 3.37
C ASN A 141 10.79 1.58 3.76
N ALA A 142 11.16 0.74 2.79
CA ALA A 142 11.52 -0.65 3.04
C ALA A 142 12.72 -0.80 4.00
N THR A 143 13.60 0.20 4.08
CA THR A 143 14.79 0.21 4.96
C THR A 143 14.43 0.48 6.42
N ASP A 144 13.39 1.30 6.66
CA ASP A 144 12.96 1.68 8.02
C ASP A 144 12.15 0.57 8.71
N LEU A 145 11.73 -0.44 7.95
CA LEU A 145 10.90 -1.56 8.43
C LEU A 145 11.72 -2.80 8.79
N SER A 146 13.03 -2.80 8.53
CA SER A 146 13.97 -3.79 9.03
C SER A 146 14.55 -3.32 10.36
N ILE A 147 13.92 -3.73 11.46
CA ILE A 147 14.46 -3.63 12.83
C ILE A 147 14.86 -5.01 13.34
#